data_AF-A0A3E4YC11-F1
#
_entry.id   AF-A0A3E4YC11-F1
#
_cell.length_a   1.000
_cell.length_b   1.000
_cell.length_c   1.000
_cell.angle_alpha   90.00
_cell.angle_beta   90.00
_cell.angle_gamma   90.00
#
_symmetry.space_group_name_H-M   'P 1'
#
loop_
_entity.id
_entity.type
_entity.pdbx_description
1 polymer ?
#
loop_
_entity_poly.entity_id
_entity_poly.type
_entity_poly.pdbx_seq_one_letter_code
_entity_poly.pdbx_strand_id
1 'polypeptide(L)'
;MNNEQNNQDIYNIYQSSIKWQKVIFVMLGIICIILFTILPIKIGLIIGESMEPTYKTGDLYLGISDTDELKRDDVVVAYSKGLNECLIKRIIGMPGETIDIKDNKIYIDNIYYENEGGTPKMEYSL
;
A
#
# COMPACT_ATOMS: atom_id res chain seq x y z
N MET A 1 29.69 51.60 -27.48
CA MET A 1 29.07 51.73 -26.15
C MET A 1 27.70 51.04 -26.04
N ASN A 2 26.76 51.19 -26.99
CA ASN A 2 25.42 50.57 -26.88
C ASN A 2 25.40 49.02 -26.96
N ASN A 3 26.34 48.41 -27.68
CA ASN A 3 26.31 46.98 -27.97
C ASN A 3 26.81 46.13 -26.79
N GLU A 4 27.73 46.64 -25.99
CA GLU A 4 28.27 45.93 -24.83
C GLU A 4 27.28 45.95 -23.67
N GLN A 5 26.66 47.11 -23.41
CA GLN A 5 25.63 47.24 -22.38
C GLN A 5 24.43 46.32 -22.64
N ASN A 6 23.94 46.28 -23.89
CA ASN A 6 22.81 45.43 -24.28
C ASN A 6 23.13 43.92 -24.13
N ASN A 7 24.37 43.50 -24.42
CA ASN A 7 24.79 42.12 -24.22
C ASN A 7 24.90 41.75 -22.72
N GLN A 8 25.32 42.69 -21.86
CA GLN A 8 25.36 42.48 -20.41
C GLN A 8 23.94 42.39 -19.82
N ASP A 9 23.00 43.21 -20.28
CA ASP A 9 21.60 43.19 -19.83
C ASP A 9 20.92 41.86 -20.21
N ILE A 10 21.13 41.40 -21.45
CA ILE A 10 20.64 40.10 -21.91
C ILE A 10 21.22 38.97 -21.05
N TYR A 11 22.53 38.98 -20.77
CA TYR A 11 23.17 37.97 -19.93
C TYR A 11 22.59 37.94 -18.50
N ASN A 12 22.33 39.09 -17.90
CA ASN A 12 21.75 39.20 -16.56
C ASN A 12 20.29 38.68 -16.50
N ILE A 13 19.50 38.92 -17.56
CA ILE A 13 18.14 38.40 -17.69
C ILE A 13 18.16 36.87 -17.86
N TYR A 14 19.06 36.33 -18.69
CA TYR A 14 19.23 34.88 -18.85
C TYR A 14 19.66 34.22 -17.53
N GLN A 15 20.66 34.78 -16.84
CA GLN A 15 21.11 34.27 -15.55
C GLN A 15 20.01 34.29 -14.48
N SER A 16 19.19 35.34 -14.45
CA SER A 16 18.06 35.45 -13.53
C SER A 16 17.00 34.39 -13.83
N SER A 17 16.65 34.20 -15.10
CA SER A 17 15.65 33.22 -15.52
C SER A 17 16.06 31.78 -15.21
N ILE A 18 17.33 31.43 -15.44
CA ILE A 18 17.88 30.11 -15.11
C ILE A 18 17.89 29.87 -13.59
N LYS A 19 18.19 30.90 -12.78
CA LYS A 19 18.12 30.81 -11.31
C LYS A 19 16.69 30.49 -10.83
N TRP A 20 15.69 31.22 -11.32
CA TRP A 20 14.29 30.99 -10.95
C TRP A 20 13.79 29.60 -11.38
N GLN A 21 14.19 29.14 -12.57
CA GLN A 21 13.81 27.82 -13.06
C GLN A 21 14.42 26.69 -12.22
N LYS A 22 15.66 26.86 -11.75
CA LYS A 22 16.29 25.93 -10.80
C LYS A 22 15.54 25.91 -9.45
N VAL A 23 15.13 27.07 -8.94
CA VAL A 23 14.35 27.17 -7.69
C VAL A 23 13.02 26.43 -7.82
N ILE A 24 12.29 26.61 -8.92
CA ILE A 24 11.02 25.92 -9.17
C ILE A 24 11.23 24.40 -9.23
N PHE A 25 12.28 23.94 -9.92
CA PHE A 25 12.59 22.51 -9.99
C PHE A 25 12.92 21.91 -8.62
N VAL A 26 13.69 22.62 -7.80
CA VAL A 26 14.00 22.19 -6.43
C VAL A 26 12.74 22.12 -5.57
N MET A 27 11.89 23.14 -5.64
CA MET A 27 10.61 23.17 -4.91
C MET A 27 9.68 22.03 -5.34
N LEU A 28 9.57 21.76 -6.65
CA LEU A 28 8.79 20.64 -7.17
C LEU A 28 9.35 19.29 -6.68
N GLY A 29 10.67 19.13 -6.67
CA GLY A 29 11.33 17.93 -6.14
C GLY A 29 11.02 17.71 -4.66
N ILE A 30 11.05 18.78 -3.84
CA ILE A 30 10.70 18.71 -2.42
C ILE A 30 9.23 18.28 -2.24
N ILE A 31 8.31 18.86 -3.01
CA ILE A 31 6.89 18.49 -2.98
C ILE A 31 6.69 17.01 -3.34
N CYS A 32 7.37 16.53 -4.38
CA CYS A 32 7.31 15.12 -4.77
C CYS A 32 7.82 14.18 -3.66
N ILE A 33 8.93 14.53 -2.99
CA ILE A 33 9.47 13.76 -1.88
C ILE A 33 8.49 13.72 -0.71
N ILE A 34 7.89 14.86 -0.37
CA ILE A 34 6.89 14.96 0.70
C ILE A 34 5.66 14.10 0.36
N LEU A 35 5.12 14.21 -0.86
CA LEU A 35 4.00 13.39 -1.31
C LEU A 35 4.32 11.89 -1.25
N PHE A 36 5.49 11.48 -1.70
CA PHE A 36 5.90 10.07 -1.66
C PHE A 36 6.12 9.55 -0.23
N THR A 37 6.48 10.43 0.71
CA THR A 37 6.65 10.07 2.13
C THR A 37 5.31 9.97 2.86
N ILE A 38 4.33 10.78 2.48
CA ILE A 38 3.01 10.81 3.12
C ILE A 38 2.10 9.71 2.56
N LEU A 39 2.24 9.35 1.28
CA LEU A 39 1.43 8.30 0.68
C LEU A 39 1.72 6.95 1.35
N PRO A 40 0.71 6.29 1.97
CA PRO A 40 0.90 5.04 2.71
C PRO A 40 1.07 3.82 1.77
N ILE A 41 1.61 4.00 0.57
CA ILE A 41 1.71 2.96 -0.45
C ILE A 41 2.96 2.12 -0.17
N LYS A 42 2.77 0.82 0.04
CA LYS A 42 3.84 -0.17 0.20
C LYS A 42 3.82 -1.11 -0.99
N ILE A 43 4.97 -1.27 -1.61
CA ILE A 43 5.18 -2.22 -2.70
C ILE A 43 6.10 -3.30 -2.18
N GLY A 44 5.73 -4.56 -2.42
CA GLY A 44 6.57 -5.69 -2.04
C GLY A 44 6.34 -6.89 -2.95
N LEU A 45 7.21 -7.89 -2.78
CA LEU A 45 7.09 -9.18 -3.44
C LEU A 45 6.41 -10.17 -2.51
N ILE A 46 5.51 -10.97 -3.07
CA ILE A 46 4.89 -12.08 -2.38
C ILE A 46 5.90 -13.23 -2.35
N ILE A 47 6.33 -13.61 -1.16
CA ILE A 47 7.27 -14.71 -0.95
C ILE A 47 6.52 -15.81 -0.19
N GLY A 48 6.21 -16.91 -0.88
CA GLY A 48 5.62 -18.12 -0.28
C GLY A 48 4.29 -18.56 -0.91
N GLU A 49 4.02 -19.86 -0.81
CA GLU A 49 2.87 -20.53 -1.46
C GLU A 49 1.59 -20.52 -0.61
N SER A 50 1.61 -19.93 0.60
CA SER A 50 0.51 -20.00 1.57
C SER A 50 -0.80 -19.36 1.09
N MET A 51 -0.75 -18.53 0.04
CA MET A 51 -1.93 -17.88 -0.52
C MET A 51 -2.25 -18.41 -1.93
N GLU A 52 -1.63 -19.51 -2.37
CA GLU A 52 -2.01 -20.16 -3.61
C GLU A 52 -3.43 -20.75 -3.52
N PRO A 53 -4.24 -20.66 -4.59
CA PRO A 53 -3.93 -20.12 -5.91
C PRO A 53 -4.17 -18.60 -6.06
N THR A 54 -4.62 -17.91 -5.00
CA THR A 54 -5.03 -16.50 -5.06
C THR A 54 -3.86 -15.57 -5.35
N TYR A 55 -2.70 -15.84 -4.74
CA TYR A 55 -1.46 -15.11 -4.97
C TYR A 55 -0.32 -16.09 -5.18
N LYS A 56 0.47 -15.89 -6.23
CA LYS A 56 1.61 -16.74 -6.55
C LYS A 56 2.90 -16.15 -6.00
N THR A 57 3.85 -17.01 -5.69
CA THR A 57 5.20 -16.58 -5.34
C THR A 57 5.80 -15.77 -6.50
N GLY A 58 6.31 -14.58 -6.20
CA GLY A 58 6.87 -13.66 -7.20
C GLY A 58 5.89 -12.59 -7.69
N ASP A 59 4.60 -12.65 -7.31
CA ASP A 59 3.67 -11.58 -7.61
C ASP A 59 4.05 -10.29 -6.86
N LEU A 60 3.82 -9.15 -7.50
CA LEU A 60 4.00 -7.83 -6.89
C LEU A 60 2.69 -7.45 -6.20
N TYR A 61 2.75 -7.09 -4.91
CA TYR A 61 1.61 -6.50 -4.23
C TYR A 61 1.80 -4.99 -4.06
N LEU A 62 0.69 -4.26 -4.15
CA LEU A 62 0.60 -2.83 -3.85
C LEU A 62 -0.41 -2.67 -2.72
N GLY A 63 0.10 -2.50 -1.50
CA GLY A 63 -0.70 -2.33 -0.30
C GLY A 63 -0.81 -0.86 0.07
N ILE A 64 -1.97 -0.46 0.57
CA ILE A 64 -2.17 0.84 1.20
C ILE A 64 -2.10 0.57 2.71
N SER A 65 -1.26 1.33 3.44
CA SER A 65 -1.11 1.18 4.90
C SER A 65 -2.23 1.88 5.68
N ASP A 66 -3.33 2.22 5.00
CA ASP A 66 -4.52 2.79 5.61
C ASP A 66 -5.29 1.65 6.28
N THR A 67 -5.40 1.73 7.61
CA THR A 67 -5.99 0.68 8.45
C THR A 67 -7.35 1.08 9.02
N ASP A 68 -7.86 2.27 8.67
CA ASP A 68 -9.01 2.87 9.36
C ASP A 68 -10.33 2.11 9.10
N GLU A 69 -10.45 1.40 7.97
CA GLU A 69 -11.62 0.57 7.64
C GLU A 69 -11.25 -0.84 7.17
N LEU A 70 -10.51 -1.60 7.96
CA LEU A 70 -10.31 -3.03 7.68
C LEU A 70 -11.65 -3.78 7.78
N LYS A 71 -11.96 -4.58 6.76
CA LYS A 71 -13.17 -5.40 6.67
C LYS A 71 -12.80 -6.88 6.65
N ARG A 72 -13.78 -7.74 6.98
CA ARG A 72 -13.61 -9.18 6.78
C ARG A 72 -13.28 -9.43 5.31
N ASP A 73 -12.43 -10.42 5.10
CA ASP A 73 -11.90 -10.85 3.81
C ASP A 73 -10.90 -9.89 3.15
N ASP A 74 -10.54 -8.78 3.79
CA ASP A 74 -9.42 -7.97 3.31
C ASP A 74 -8.10 -8.74 3.44
N VAL A 75 -7.23 -8.54 2.46
CA VAL A 75 -5.88 -9.12 2.45
C VAL A 75 -4.93 -8.07 3.00
N VAL A 76 -4.27 -8.41 4.11
CA VAL A 76 -3.38 -7.51 4.82
C VAL A 76 -1.97 -8.05 4.87
N VAL A 77 -1.01 -7.13 4.93
CA VAL A 77 0.41 -7.42 5.15
C VAL A 77 0.72 -7.13 6.61
N ALA A 78 1.02 -8.17 7.38
CA ALA A 78 1.36 -8.07 8.79
C ALA A 78 2.79 -8.55 9.03
N TYR A 79 3.58 -7.78 9.78
CA TYR A 79 4.91 -8.19 10.17
C TYR A 79 4.85 -9.13 11.39
N SER A 80 5.35 -10.36 11.23
CA SER A 80 5.43 -11.33 12.31
C SER A 80 6.78 -11.23 13.02
N LYS A 81 6.76 -10.80 14.29
CA LYS A 81 7.98 -10.74 15.11
C LYS A 81 8.62 -12.12 15.33
N GLY A 82 7.82 -13.18 15.39
CA GLY A 82 8.32 -14.55 15.64
C GLY A 82 9.04 -15.16 14.44
N LEU A 83 8.61 -14.81 13.23
CA LEU A 83 9.21 -15.29 11.98
C LEU A 83 10.17 -14.27 11.36
N ASN A 84 10.21 -13.04 11.88
CA ASN A 84 10.98 -11.92 11.35
C ASN A 84 10.70 -11.64 9.86
N GLU A 85 9.45 -11.82 9.44
CA GLU A 85 9.03 -11.71 8.05
C GLU A 85 7.67 -11.02 7.91
N CYS A 86 7.42 -10.45 6.72
CA CYS A 86 6.11 -9.91 6.36
C CYS A 86 5.23 -11.03 5.82
N LEU A 87 4.07 -11.22 6.44
CA LEU A 87 3.09 -12.22 6.06
C LEU A 87 1.92 -11.55 5.36
N ILE A 88 1.47 -12.18 4.27
CA ILE A 88 0.22 -11.81 3.60
C ILE A 88 -0.84 -12.80 4.04
N LYS A 89 -1.90 -12.29 4.68
CA LYS A 89 -2.99 -13.10 5.23
C LYS A 89 -4.33 -12.39 5.01
N ARG A 90 -5.41 -13.16 5.01
CA ARG A 90 -6.79 -12.66 4.91
C ARG A 90 -7.40 -12.48 6.30
N ILE A 91 -8.13 -11.39 6.52
CA ILE A 91 -8.88 -11.16 7.77
C ILE A 91 -10.10 -12.08 7.80
N ILE A 92 -10.13 -13.03 8.74
CA ILE A 92 -11.27 -13.94 8.91
C ILE A 92 -12.13 -13.58 10.11
N GLY A 93 -11.58 -13.00 11.18
CA GLY A 93 -12.32 -12.59 12.37
C GLY A 93 -12.17 -11.11 12.65
N MET A 94 -13.27 -10.46 13.04
CA MET A 94 -13.31 -9.04 13.41
C MET A 94 -13.33 -8.86 14.94
N PRO A 95 -12.96 -7.67 15.45
CA PRO A 95 -13.07 -7.38 16.88
C PRO A 95 -14.50 -7.60 17.38
N GLY A 96 -14.63 -8.34 18.49
CA GLY A 96 -15.93 -8.65 19.11
C GLY A 96 -16.53 -10.00 18.68
N GLU A 97 -15.93 -10.69 17.72
CA GLU A 97 -16.42 -11.99 17.25
C GLU A 97 -15.71 -13.16 17.92
N THR A 98 -16.43 -14.27 18.07
CA THR A 98 -15.88 -15.53 18.56
C THR A 98 -15.58 -16.46 17.40
N ILE A 99 -14.32 -16.84 17.23
CA ILE A 99 -13.88 -17.77 16.20
C ILE A 99 -13.69 -19.16 16.81
N ASP A 100 -14.47 -20.12 16.32
CA ASP A 100 -14.39 -21.52 16.70
C ASP A 100 -13.93 -22.36 15.50
N ILE A 101 -13.00 -23.29 15.73
CA ILE A 101 -12.55 -24.24 14.71
C ILE A 101 -12.90 -25.65 15.18
N LYS A 102 -13.83 -26.31 14.49
CA LYS A 102 -14.31 -27.67 14.82
C LYS A 102 -14.39 -28.48 13.53
N ASP A 103 -13.82 -29.68 13.52
CA ASP A 103 -13.84 -30.60 12.36
C ASP A 103 -13.36 -29.95 11.04
N ASN A 104 -12.26 -29.18 11.09
CA ASN A 104 -11.73 -28.38 9.97
C ASN A 104 -12.70 -27.34 9.40
N LYS A 105 -13.76 -26.99 10.12
CA LYS A 105 -14.70 -25.93 9.78
C LYS A 105 -14.51 -24.73 10.70
N ILE A 106 -14.58 -23.55 10.11
CA ILE A 106 -14.51 -22.28 10.84
C ILE A 106 -15.95 -21.86 11.17
N TYR A 107 -16.16 -21.39 12.39
CA TYR A 107 -17.42 -20.84 12.85
C TYR A 107 -17.16 -19.45 13.44
N ILE A 108 -18.02 -18.49 13.10
CA ILE A 108 -17.98 -17.11 13.59
C ILE A 108 -19.28 -16.90 14.37
N ASP A 109 -19.17 -16.65 15.67
CA ASP A 109 -20.32 -16.54 16.59
C ASP A 109 -21.27 -17.75 16.50
N ASN A 110 -20.70 -18.95 16.40
CA ASN A 110 -21.37 -20.25 16.20
C ASN A 110 -22.03 -20.45 14.82
N ILE A 111 -21.90 -19.52 13.88
CA ILE A 111 -22.41 -19.65 12.51
C ILE A 111 -21.29 -20.23 11.63
N TYR A 112 -21.61 -21.26 10.84
CA TYR A 112 -20.63 -21.87 9.94
C TYR A 112 -20.16 -20.85 8.89
N TYR A 113 -18.84 -20.68 8.80
CA TYR A 113 -18.18 -19.86 7.80
C TYR A 113 -17.67 -20.76 6.68
N GLU A 114 -18.38 -20.76 5.56
CA GLU A 114 -17.96 -21.46 4.36
C GLU A 114 -17.08 -20.55 3.49
N ASN A 115 -15.88 -21.04 3.16
CA ASN A 115 -14.98 -20.38 2.23
C ASN A 115 -14.74 -21.30 1.03
N GLU A 116 -15.70 -21.35 0.12
CA GLU A 116 -15.50 -21.97 -1.19
C GLU A 116 -14.71 -21.01 -2.08
N GLY A 117 -13.39 -21.24 -2.23
CA GLY A 117 -12.61 -20.66 -3.31
C GLY A 117 -12.48 -19.13 -3.33
N GLY A 118 -12.67 -18.44 -2.20
CA GLY A 118 -12.48 -16.99 -2.10
C GLY A 118 -13.76 -16.14 -2.13
N THR A 119 -14.94 -16.74 -2.03
CA THR A 119 -16.20 -16.01 -1.80
C THR A 119 -17.02 -16.65 -0.66
N PRO A 120 -17.39 -15.89 0.39
CA PRO A 120 -18.11 -16.45 1.53
C PRO A 120 -19.59 -16.70 1.25
N LYS A 121 -20.12 -17.80 1.79
CA LYS A 121 -21.56 -18.04 1.99
C LYS A 121 -21.81 -18.26 3.48
N MET A 122 -22.73 -17.48 4.04
CA MET A 122 -23.21 -17.69 5.40
C MET A 122 -24.43 -18.59 5.32
N GLU A 123 -24.29 -19.87 5.67
CA GLU A 123 -25.43 -20.78 5.76
C GLU A 123 -25.96 -20.76 7.19
N TYR A 124 -27.13 -20.14 7.38
CA TYR A 124 -27.84 -20.18 8.65
C TYR A 124 -28.49 -21.57 8.79
N SER A 125 -28.02 -22.36 9.75
CA SER A 125 -28.75 -23.58 10.16
C SER A 125 -30.08 -23.17 10.80
N LEU A 126 -31.19 -23.49 10.15
CA LEU A 126 -32.55 -23.46 10.69
C LEU A 126 -32.82 -24.68 11.58
#